data_AF-A0A418MDV8-F1
#
_entry.id   AF-A0A418MDV8-F1
#
_cell.length_a   1.000
_cell.length_b   1.000
_cell.length_c   1.000
_cell.angle_alpha   90.00
_cell.angle_beta   90.00
_cell.angle_gamma   90.00
#
_symmetry.space_group_name_H-M   'P 1'
#
loop_
_entity.id
_entity.type
_entity.pdbx_description
1 polymer ?
#
loop_
_entity_poly.entity_id
_entity_poly.type
_entity_poly.pdbx_seq_one_letter_code
_entity_poly.pdbx_strand_id
1 'polypeptide(L)'
;MLLFGDSKKILNLYLLCKKCFMKAIIKEYYSIDIHDLFGFQPDDPTHFGFNLELILAPDEGPLQNSEDMFNVFICSPSYLPELMKKIYPPSDVIFGKHLIFANHYNFERILSTITNYILSVEGQTWEEVALKINRIARWEFEDYKPFADPK
;
A
#
# COMPACT_ATOMS: atom_id res chain seq x y z
N MET A 1 -3.04 -14.23 56.19
CA MET A 1 -3.42 -12.96 55.56
C MET A 1 -2.71 -12.88 54.21
N LEU A 2 -3.31 -13.47 53.18
CA LEU A 2 -2.85 -13.35 51.79
C LEU A 2 -4.12 -13.06 50.98
N LEU A 3 -4.22 -11.85 50.47
CA LEU A 3 -5.34 -11.39 49.65
C LEU A 3 -5.25 -12.09 48.29
N PHE A 4 -6.13 -13.08 48.06
CA PHE A 4 -6.39 -13.63 46.73
C PHE A 4 -7.10 -12.54 45.91
N GLY A 5 -6.31 -11.75 45.17
CA GLY A 5 -6.79 -10.82 44.17
C GLY A 5 -7.42 -11.58 43.01
N ASP A 6 -8.67 -11.25 42.74
CA ASP A 6 -9.62 -11.86 41.81
C ASP A 6 -9.04 -12.05 40.39
N SER A 7 -8.58 -13.26 40.06
CA SER A 7 -7.99 -13.62 38.76
C SER A 7 -8.93 -13.36 37.57
N LYS A 8 -10.25 -13.31 37.82
CA LYS A 8 -11.24 -12.92 36.82
C LYS A 8 -11.13 -11.45 36.43
N LYS A 9 -10.77 -10.53 37.34
CA LYS A 9 -10.55 -9.11 36.99
C LYS A 9 -9.31 -8.92 36.12
N ILE A 10 -8.25 -9.70 36.36
CA ILE A 10 -7.01 -9.63 35.57
C ILE A 10 -7.22 -10.20 34.16
N LEU A 11 -7.95 -11.31 34.03
CA LEU A 11 -8.31 -11.88 32.72
C LEU A 11 -9.24 -10.95 31.93
N ASN A 12 -10.18 -10.29 32.61
CA ASN A 12 -11.09 -9.33 31.99
C ASN A 12 -10.35 -8.06 31.53
N LEU A 13 -9.35 -7.59 32.29
CA LEU A 13 -8.47 -6.49 31.87
C LEU A 13 -7.59 -6.88 30.66
N TYR A 14 -7.12 -8.13 30.61
CA TYR A 14 -6.35 -8.68 29.47
C TYR A 14 -7.20 -8.81 28.20
N LEU A 15 -8.48 -9.19 28.34
CA LEU A 15 -9.44 -9.27 27.24
C LEU A 15 -9.93 -7.88 26.79
N LEU A 16 -10.03 -6.91 27.71
CA LEU A 16 -10.36 -5.51 27.40
C LEU A 16 -9.20 -4.73 26.75
N CYS A 17 -7.97 -5.28 26.74
CA CYS A 17 -6.77 -4.58 26.29
C CYS A 17 -6.07 -5.23 25.08
N LYS A 18 -6.67 -6.24 24.43
CA LYS A 18 -6.24 -6.61 23.07
C LYS A 18 -6.66 -5.48 22.14
N LYS A 19 -5.74 -4.54 21.92
CA LYS A 19 -5.83 -3.60 20.81
C LYS A 19 -5.75 -4.47 19.54
N CYS A 20 -6.90 -4.85 18.97
CA CYS A 20 -6.93 -5.53 17.69
C CYS A 20 -6.49 -4.51 16.65
N PHE A 21 -5.30 -4.73 16.10
CA PHE A 21 -4.85 -3.97 14.96
C PHE A 21 -5.28 -4.69 13.69
N MET A 22 -5.87 -3.93 12.80
CA MET A 22 -6.19 -4.34 11.44
C MET A 22 -4.92 -4.32 10.59
N LYS A 23 -4.85 -5.22 9.62
CA LYS A 23 -3.82 -5.23 8.56
C LYS A 23 -4.48 -5.20 7.19
N ALA A 24 -3.66 -5.02 6.16
CA ALA A 24 -4.08 -5.15 4.78
C ALA A 24 -3.78 -6.56 4.25
N ILE A 25 -4.68 -7.07 3.41
CA ILE A 25 -4.44 -8.18 2.49
C ILE A 25 -4.46 -7.65 1.06
N ILE A 26 -3.60 -8.23 0.22
CA ILE A 26 -3.61 -7.97 -1.23
C ILE A 26 -4.60 -8.96 -1.84
N LYS A 27 -5.65 -8.43 -2.49
CA LYS A 27 -6.64 -9.23 -3.23
C LYS A 27 -6.15 -9.49 -4.64
N GLU A 28 -5.72 -8.42 -5.31
CA GLU A 28 -5.33 -8.44 -6.71
C GLU A 28 -4.20 -7.43 -6.96
N TYR A 29 -3.53 -7.62 -8.08
CA TYR A 29 -2.62 -6.64 -8.64
C TYR A 29 -2.64 -6.76 -10.17
N TYR A 30 -2.54 -5.62 -10.84
CA TYR A 30 -2.51 -5.54 -12.29
C TYR A 30 -1.71 -4.32 -12.72
N SER A 31 -1.54 -4.15 -14.03
CA SER A 31 -0.88 -3.01 -14.63
C SER A 31 -1.65 -2.56 -15.86
N ILE A 32 -1.87 -1.26 -15.98
CA ILE A 32 -2.36 -0.67 -17.23
C ILE A 32 -1.32 -0.72 -18.37
N ASP A 33 -0.03 -0.87 -18.03
CA ASP A 33 1.08 -0.88 -18.99
C ASP A 33 1.48 -2.30 -19.41
N ILE A 34 1.26 -3.31 -18.54
CA ILE A 34 1.73 -4.68 -18.71
C ILE A 34 0.58 -5.67 -18.51
N HIS A 35 0.19 -6.38 -19.57
CA HIS A 35 -0.90 -7.36 -19.52
C HIS A 35 -0.56 -8.64 -18.72
N ASP A 36 0.63 -9.21 -18.92
CA ASP A 36 1.10 -10.39 -18.18
C ASP A 36 2.29 -10.01 -17.31
N LEU A 37 2.03 -9.67 -16.05
CA LEU A 37 3.06 -9.20 -15.12
C LEU A 37 4.13 -10.24 -14.78
N PHE A 38 3.79 -11.54 -14.78
CA PHE A 38 4.76 -12.60 -14.47
C PHE A 38 5.53 -13.07 -15.70
N GLY A 39 4.94 -13.00 -16.88
CA GLY A 39 5.60 -13.35 -18.14
C GLY A 39 6.34 -12.19 -18.80
N PHE A 40 6.02 -10.94 -18.46
CA PHE A 40 6.67 -9.78 -19.08
C PHE A 40 8.14 -9.66 -18.71
N GLN A 41 8.95 -9.27 -19.69
CA GLN A 41 10.33 -8.83 -19.52
C GLN A 41 10.52 -7.58 -20.39
N PRO A 42 11.13 -6.51 -19.86
CA PRO A 42 11.50 -5.36 -20.68
C PRO A 42 12.68 -5.72 -21.59
N ASP A 43 12.84 -4.98 -22.69
CA ASP A 43 13.99 -5.14 -23.60
C ASP A 43 15.33 -4.89 -22.89
N ASP A 44 15.36 -3.94 -21.95
CA ASP A 44 16.50 -3.67 -21.08
C ASP A 44 16.08 -3.79 -19.61
N PRO A 45 16.57 -4.80 -18.85
CA PRO A 45 16.23 -4.98 -17.45
C PRO A 45 16.78 -3.86 -16.56
N THR A 46 17.67 -2.99 -17.05
CA THR A 46 18.20 -1.84 -16.31
C THR A 46 17.54 -0.51 -16.71
N HIS A 47 16.61 -0.52 -17.68
CA HIS A 47 15.91 0.65 -18.20
C HIS A 47 14.41 0.36 -18.44
N PHE A 48 13.62 0.44 -17.37
CA PHE A 48 12.17 0.16 -17.40
C PHE A 48 11.37 1.11 -16.51
N GLY A 49 10.07 1.23 -16.80
CA GLY A 49 9.09 1.93 -15.97
C GLY A 49 7.67 1.47 -16.29
N PHE A 50 6.84 1.26 -15.26
CA PHE A 50 5.44 0.81 -15.40
C PHE A 50 4.61 1.19 -14.16
N ASN A 51 3.30 1.29 -14.34
CA ASN A 51 2.32 1.41 -13.26
C ASN A 51 1.97 0.04 -12.70
N LEU A 52 1.91 -0.07 -11.37
CA LEU A 52 1.36 -1.21 -10.66
C LEU A 52 0.16 -0.74 -9.85
N GLU A 53 -0.98 -1.37 -10.09
CA GLU A 53 -2.17 -1.25 -9.26
C GLU A 53 -2.25 -2.42 -8.28
N LEU A 54 -2.61 -2.13 -7.03
CA LEU A 54 -2.81 -3.08 -5.95
C LEU A 54 -4.23 -2.89 -5.42
N ILE A 55 -5.01 -3.97 -5.37
CA ILE A 55 -6.32 -3.99 -4.73
C ILE A 55 -6.16 -4.55 -3.33
N LEU A 56 -6.42 -3.71 -2.33
CA LEU A 56 -6.21 -4.04 -0.93
C LEU A 56 -7.54 -4.05 -0.17
N ALA A 57 -7.61 -4.89 0.85
CA ALA A 57 -8.73 -4.94 1.78
C ALA A 57 -8.23 -5.14 3.21
N PRO A 58 -9.04 -4.80 4.22
CA PRO A 58 -8.85 -5.27 5.59
C PRO A 58 -8.72 -6.80 5.66
N ASP A 59 -7.80 -7.29 6.50
CA ASP A 59 -7.60 -8.72 6.73
C ASP A 59 -8.74 -9.36 7.52
N GLU A 60 -9.42 -8.59 8.37
CA GLU A 60 -10.55 -9.04 9.17
C GLU A 60 -11.61 -7.93 9.39
N GLY A 61 -12.77 -8.35 9.91
CA GLY A 61 -13.83 -7.44 10.34
C GLY A 61 -14.85 -7.09 9.25
N PRO A 62 -15.77 -6.15 9.53
CA PRO A 62 -16.92 -5.88 8.67
C PRO A 62 -16.56 -5.33 7.29
N LEU A 63 -15.35 -4.78 7.14
CA LEU A 63 -14.82 -4.21 5.91
C LEU A 63 -13.97 -5.22 5.10
N GLN A 64 -13.86 -6.50 5.50
CA GLN A 64 -13.00 -7.48 4.80
C GLN A 64 -13.34 -7.73 3.32
N ASN A 65 -14.55 -7.33 2.90
CA ASN A 65 -15.05 -7.42 1.54
C ASN A 65 -15.08 -6.05 0.83
N SER A 66 -14.62 -4.97 1.48
CA SER A 66 -14.34 -3.72 0.79
C SER A 66 -13.01 -3.84 0.06
N GLU A 67 -12.85 -3.05 -0.98
CA GLU A 67 -11.66 -3.07 -1.84
C GLU A 67 -11.31 -1.63 -2.13
N ASP A 68 -10.06 -1.29 -1.88
CA ASP A 68 -9.49 0.00 -2.24
C ASP A 68 -8.31 -0.20 -3.16
N MET A 69 -8.20 0.69 -4.15
CA MET A 69 -7.10 0.69 -5.11
C MET A 69 -5.95 1.57 -4.64
N PHE A 70 -4.74 1.03 -4.78
CA PHE A 70 -3.48 1.74 -4.59
C PHE A 70 -2.64 1.66 -5.87
N ASN A 71 -2.20 2.80 -6.39
CA ASN A 71 -1.37 2.86 -7.60
C ASN A 71 0.05 3.35 -7.29
N VAL A 72 1.06 2.71 -7.85
CA VAL A 72 2.46 3.10 -7.71
C VAL A 72 3.17 3.01 -9.04
N PHE A 73 4.03 4.00 -9.35
CA PHE A 73 4.92 3.91 -10.50
C PHE A 73 6.23 3.26 -10.07
N ILE A 74 6.64 2.21 -10.78
CA ILE A 74 7.88 1.48 -10.52
C ILE A 74 8.81 1.72 -11.70
N CYS A 75 10.05 2.13 -11.43
CA CYS A 75 11.02 2.31 -12.49
C CYS A 75 12.46 2.04 -12.07
N SER A 76 13.31 1.81 -13.06
CA SER A 76 14.76 1.86 -12.86
C SER A 76 15.25 3.30 -12.68
N PRO A 77 16.35 3.54 -11.94
CA PRO A 77 16.95 4.87 -11.85
C PRO A 77 17.27 5.48 -13.23
N SER A 78 17.65 4.64 -14.21
CA SER A 78 17.99 5.10 -15.57
C SER A 78 16.77 5.57 -16.38
N TYR A 79 15.55 5.23 -15.96
CA TYR A 79 14.29 5.61 -16.62
C TYR A 79 13.79 7.00 -16.21
N LEU A 80 14.38 7.62 -15.18
CA LEU A 80 13.98 8.95 -14.70
C LEU A 80 13.87 10.02 -15.81
N PRO A 81 14.81 10.12 -16.77
CA PRO A 81 14.69 11.08 -17.86
C PRO A 81 13.44 10.87 -18.72
N GLU A 82 13.01 9.63 -18.94
CA GLU A 82 11.78 9.33 -19.68
C GLU A 82 10.54 9.66 -18.87
N LEU A 83 10.55 9.40 -17.56
CA LEU A 83 9.47 9.80 -16.65
C LEU A 83 9.28 11.32 -16.64
N MET A 84 10.38 12.10 -16.59
CA MET A 84 10.32 13.56 -16.62
C MET A 84 9.70 14.12 -17.91
N LYS A 85 9.95 13.47 -19.06
CA LYS A 85 9.34 13.84 -20.35
C LYS A 85 7.84 13.55 -20.40
N LYS A 86 7.37 12.52 -19.67
CA LYS A 86 5.96 12.09 -19.65
C LYS A 86 5.06 12.96 -18.78
N ILE A 87 5.61 13.65 -17.77
CA ILE A 87 4.82 14.50 -16.87
C ILE A 87 4.43 15.79 -17.60
N TYR A 88 3.16 16.21 -17.49
CA TYR A 88 2.64 17.42 -18.12
C TYR A 88 2.28 18.51 -17.09
N PRO A 89 2.76 19.76 -17.24
CA PRO A 89 3.83 20.15 -18.15
C PRO A 89 5.17 19.53 -17.72
N PRO A 90 6.11 19.27 -18.65
CA PRO A 90 7.44 18.84 -18.29
C PRO A 90 8.06 19.84 -17.31
N SER A 91 8.52 19.34 -16.18
CA SER A 91 9.13 20.14 -15.12
C SER A 91 10.52 19.59 -14.85
N ASP A 92 11.50 20.49 -14.66
CA ASP A 92 12.85 20.13 -14.24
C ASP A 92 12.87 19.59 -12.80
N VAL A 93 11.78 19.76 -12.06
CA VAL A 93 11.59 19.29 -10.69
C VAL A 93 10.30 18.49 -10.59
N ILE A 94 10.40 17.26 -10.06
CA ILE A 94 9.24 16.40 -9.80
C ILE A 94 9.20 16.01 -8.33
N PHE A 95 8.00 15.93 -7.76
CA PHE A 95 7.80 15.30 -6.47
C PHE A 95 7.68 13.79 -6.69
N GLY A 96 8.69 13.02 -6.27
CA GLY A 96 8.74 11.56 -6.43
C GLY A 96 7.80 10.77 -5.50
N LYS A 97 6.64 11.33 -5.15
CA LYS A 97 5.65 10.63 -4.30
C LYS A 97 5.05 9.47 -5.09
N HIS A 98 4.85 8.33 -4.44
CA HIS A 98 4.31 7.11 -5.06
C HIS A 98 5.19 6.57 -6.21
N LEU A 99 6.50 6.72 -6.06
CA LEU A 99 7.54 6.23 -6.98
C LEU A 99 8.43 5.22 -6.25
N ILE A 100 8.57 4.02 -6.81
CA ILE A 100 9.48 2.98 -6.30
C ILE A 100 10.58 2.71 -7.31
N PHE A 101 11.83 2.70 -6.82
CA PHE A 101 12.99 2.41 -7.65
C PHE A 101 13.44 0.95 -7.52
N ALA A 102 13.72 0.32 -8.66
CA ALA A 102 14.32 -1.00 -8.73
C ALA A 102 15.49 -1.00 -9.72
N ASN A 103 16.69 -1.35 -9.25
CA ASN A 103 17.91 -1.28 -10.09
C ASN A 103 17.86 -2.20 -11.32
N HIS A 104 17.18 -3.35 -11.19
CA HIS A 104 17.00 -4.32 -12.26
C HIS A 104 15.56 -4.82 -12.25
N TYR A 105 15.03 -5.14 -13.43
CA TYR A 105 13.73 -5.74 -13.57
C TYR A 105 13.76 -7.16 -13.01
N ASN A 106 12.99 -7.38 -11.95
CA ASN A 106 12.66 -8.68 -11.41
C ASN A 106 11.31 -8.52 -10.72
N PHE A 107 10.22 -8.82 -11.44
CA PHE A 107 8.87 -8.54 -10.95
C PHE A 107 8.58 -9.26 -9.63
N GLU A 108 8.97 -10.53 -9.47
CA GLU A 108 8.78 -11.27 -8.22
C GLU A 108 9.47 -10.59 -7.02
N ARG A 109 10.69 -10.10 -7.21
CA ARG A 109 11.43 -9.39 -6.15
C ARG A 109 10.82 -8.03 -5.83
N ILE A 110 10.36 -7.31 -6.86
CA ILE A 110 9.67 -6.03 -6.72
C ILE A 110 8.38 -6.24 -5.93
N LEU A 111 7.53 -7.17 -6.39
CA LEU A 111 6.25 -7.49 -5.78
C LEU A 111 6.44 -7.97 -4.34
N SER A 112 7.33 -8.93 -4.09
CA SER A 112 7.58 -9.42 -2.73
C SER A 112 8.06 -8.32 -1.78
N THR A 113 8.87 -7.37 -2.25
CA THR A 113 9.31 -6.21 -1.43
C THR A 113 8.13 -5.33 -1.05
N ILE A 114 7.26 -5.00 -2.02
CA ILE A 114 6.05 -4.19 -1.81
C ILE A 114 5.08 -4.92 -0.88
N THR A 115 4.81 -6.20 -1.14
CA THR A 115 3.95 -7.05 -0.32
C THR A 115 4.44 -7.13 1.12
N ASN A 116 5.74 -7.34 1.35
CA ASN A 116 6.31 -7.40 2.69
C ASN A 116 6.13 -6.08 3.45
N TYR A 117 6.28 -4.93 2.77
CA TYR A 117 5.99 -3.64 3.36
C TYR A 117 4.51 -3.55 3.76
N ILE A 118 3.58 -3.84 2.85
CA ILE A 118 2.13 -3.75 3.08
C ILE A 118 1.71 -4.64 4.25
N LEU A 119 2.17 -5.90 4.29
CA LEU A 119 1.84 -6.85 5.35
C LEU A 119 2.43 -6.47 6.72
N SER A 120 3.44 -5.60 6.75
CA SER A 120 4.00 -5.06 7.99
C SER A 120 3.21 -3.88 8.56
N VAL A 121 2.29 -3.30 7.78
CA VAL A 121 1.46 -2.17 8.21
C VAL A 121 0.30 -2.67 9.05
N GLU A 122 0.13 -2.05 10.20
CA GLU A 122 -0.99 -2.28 11.11
C GLU A 122 -1.61 -0.96 11.56
N GLY A 123 -2.89 -0.94 11.90
CA GLY A 123 -3.62 0.27 12.32
C GLY A 123 -4.87 -0.06 13.12
N GLN A 124 -5.43 0.93 13.82
CA GLN A 124 -6.68 0.74 14.57
C GLN A 124 -7.91 0.75 13.66
N THR A 125 -7.79 1.36 12.48
CA THR A 125 -8.84 1.48 11.47
C THR A 125 -8.25 1.22 10.09
N TRP A 126 -9.11 0.95 9.11
CA TRP A 126 -8.70 0.84 7.71
C TRP A 126 -8.05 2.13 7.22
N GLU A 127 -8.63 3.28 7.54
CA GLU A 127 -8.08 4.60 7.24
C GLU A 127 -6.62 4.75 7.71
N GLU A 128 -6.31 4.34 8.94
CA GLU A 128 -4.94 4.41 9.46
C GLU A 128 -3.97 3.49 8.70
N VAL A 129 -4.41 2.31 8.29
CA VAL A 129 -3.64 1.36 7.48
C VAL A 129 -3.42 1.94 6.08
N ALA A 130 -4.49 2.38 5.43
CA ALA A 130 -4.48 2.98 4.10
C ALA A 130 -3.57 4.21 4.05
N LEU A 131 -3.63 5.12 5.01
CA LEU A 131 -2.75 6.30 5.09
C LEU A 131 -1.28 5.94 5.29
N LYS A 132 -0.97 4.82 5.96
CA LYS A 132 0.42 4.33 6.10
C LYS A 132 0.93 3.71 4.79
N ILE A 133 0.06 3.01 4.06
CA ILE A 133 0.36 2.48 2.72
C ILE A 133 0.48 3.62 1.69
N ASN A 134 -0.31 4.69 1.86
CA ASN A 134 -0.30 5.90 1.03
C ASN A 134 1.07 6.59 0.97
N ARG A 135 2.00 6.23 1.85
CA ARG A 135 3.38 6.72 1.81
C ARG A 135 4.18 6.19 0.62
N ILE A 136 3.81 5.02 0.10
CA ILE A 136 4.53 4.35 -1.00
C ILE A 136 3.70 4.18 -2.27
N ALA A 137 2.36 4.14 -2.17
CA ALA A 137 1.45 3.92 -3.28
C ALA A 137 0.22 4.80 -3.10
N ARG A 138 -0.21 5.49 -4.16
CA ARG A 138 -1.33 6.42 -4.15
C ARG A 138 -2.64 5.72 -3.86
N TRP A 139 -3.27 6.06 -2.75
CA TRP A 139 -4.61 5.59 -2.41
C TRP A 139 -5.69 6.34 -3.20
N GLU A 140 -6.73 5.65 -3.65
CA GLU A 140 -7.80 6.29 -4.45
C GLU A 140 -8.62 7.34 -3.66
N PHE A 141 -8.71 7.20 -2.34
CA PHE A 141 -9.35 8.17 -1.44
C PHE A 141 -8.37 9.19 -0.87
N GLU A 142 -7.16 9.30 -1.43
CA GLU A 142 -6.21 10.36 -1.04
C GLU A 142 -6.87 11.74 -1.10
N ASP A 143 -6.81 12.47 0.02
CA ASP A 143 -7.42 13.78 0.24
C ASP A 143 -8.95 13.83 0.08
N TYR A 144 -9.64 12.68 0.05
CA TYR A 144 -11.10 12.62 0.05
C TYR A 144 -11.67 13.28 1.30
N LYS A 145 -12.58 14.23 1.10
CA LYS A 145 -13.37 14.83 2.17
C LYS A 145 -14.81 14.40 1.96
N PRO A 146 -15.42 13.69 2.93
CA PRO A 146 -16.84 13.38 2.89
C PRO A 146 -17.64 14.65 2.64
N PHE A 147 -18.65 14.57 1.78
CA PHE A 147 -19.57 15.68 1.58
C PHE A 147 -20.23 16.02 2.92
N ALA A 148 -19.89 17.19 3.48
CA ALA A 148 -20.59 17.73 4.63
C ALA A 148 -21.87 18.39 4.12
N ASP A 149 -23.03 17.89 4.54
CA ASP A 149 -24.33 18.49 4.24
C ASP A 149 -24.31 19.96 4.67
N PRO A 150 -24.48 20.93 3.75
CA PRO A 150 -24.55 22.34 4.13
C PRO A 150 -25.81 22.54 4.97
N LYS A 151 -25.62 22.69 6.28
CA LYS A 151 -26.67 23.11 7.22
C LYS A 151 -27.26 24.46 6.85
#